data_AF-A0A4R0IKD6-F1
#
_entry.id   AF-A0A4R0IKD6-F1
#
_cell.length_a   1.000
_cell.length_b   1.000
_cell.length_c   1.000
_cell.angle_alpha   90.00
_cell.angle_beta   90.00
_cell.angle_gamma   90.00
#
_symmetry.space_group_name_H-M   'P 1'
#
loop_
_entity.id
_entity.type
_entity.pdbx_description
1 polymer ?
#
loop_
_entity_poly.entity_id
_entity_poly.type
_entity_poly.pdbx_seq_one_letter_code
_entity_poly.pdbx_strand_id
1 'polypeptide(L)'
;MSTPFAAPTTQQRLTTVCATMAAAIPMMTLVLWFVLGTHGLGELPASWPLLVVLAAAVGAYSFCELIGFRTPPLEYSSRPAAEVHAESWRRFTASTFTRFAVCESVFLISVALAFVADSFWVVLLGAVIALPLFLWEAWPGARNQRRFAAALESGGIPSYLTGRPQD
;
A
#
# COMPACT_ATOMS: atom_id res chain seq x y z
N MET A 1 -7.08 40.48 7.75
CA MET A 1 -7.38 39.30 8.58
C MET A 1 -6.87 38.07 7.84
N SER A 2 -5.68 37.59 8.19
CA SER A 2 -5.11 36.36 7.64
C SER A 2 -5.62 35.19 8.46
N THR A 3 -6.50 34.36 7.89
CA THR A 3 -6.86 33.08 8.50
C THR A 3 -5.60 32.22 8.63
N PRO A 4 -5.24 31.73 9.83
CA PRO A 4 -4.10 30.86 10.00
C PRO A 4 -4.32 29.57 9.18
N PHE A 5 -3.38 29.25 8.29
CA PHE A 5 -3.42 28.02 7.52
C PHE A 5 -3.15 26.86 8.47
N ALA A 6 -4.15 26.01 8.73
CA ALA A 6 -3.96 24.84 9.57
C ALA A 6 -2.94 23.89 8.91
N ALA A 7 -1.92 23.48 9.67
CA ALA A 7 -0.92 22.54 9.15
C ALA A 7 -1.59 21.19 8.85
N PRO A 8 -1.23 20.52 7.73
CA PRO A 8 -1.83 19.24 7.38
C PRO A 8 -1.51 18.17 8.42
N THR A 9 -2.52 17.37 8.77
CA THR A 9 -2.40 16.29 9.76
C THR A 9 -1.48 15.18 9.25
N THR A 10 -0.92 14.37 10.17
CA THR A 10 -0.08 13.21 9.81
C THR A 10 -0.78 12.27 8.84
N GLN A 11 -2.09 12.05 9.05
CA GLN A 11 -2.92 11.24 8.15
C GLN A 11 -2.98 11.83 6.74
N GLN A 12 -3.23 13.14 6.61
CA GLN A 12 -3.30 13.81 5.31
C GLN A 12 -1.98 13.70 4.55
N ARG A 13 -0.84 13.85 5.24
CA ARG A 13 0.48 13.68 4.63
C ARG A 13 0.67 12.25 4.13
N LEU A 14 0.34 11.25 4.95
CA LEU A 14 0.45 9.84 4.56
C LEU A 14 -0.46 9.51 3.36
N THR A 15 -1.72 9.97 3.38
CA THR A 15 -2.65 9.75 2.26
C THR A 15 -2.15 10.41 0.98
N THR A 16 -1.59 11.62 1.05
CA THR A 16 -1.03 12.30 -0.13
C THR A 16 0.15 11.53 -0.68
N VAL A 17 1.08 11.07 0.17
CA VAL A 17 2.23 10.26 -0.28
C VAL A 17 1.74 8.96 -0.91
N CYS A 18 0.89 8.20 -0.24
CA CYS A 18 0.31 6.97 -0.79
C CYS A 18 -0.42 7.19 -2.11
N ALA A 19 -1.19 8.28 -2.25
CA ALA A 19 -1.87 8.62 -3.50
C ALA A 19 -0.88 8.96 -4.62
N THR A 20 0.18 9.73 -4.33
CA THR A 20 1.22 10.04 -5.32
C THR A 20 1.96 8.79 -5.79
N MET A 21 2.26 7.86 -4.89
CA MET A 21 2.90 6.60 -5.24
C MET A 21 1.96 5.68 -6.04
N ALA A 22 0.68 5.60 -5.67
CA ALA A 22 -0.32 4.84 -6.42
C ALA A 22 -0.52 5.37 -7.85
N ALA A 23 -0.42 6.70 -8.03
CA ALA A 23 -0.48 7.33 -9.35
C ALA A 23 0.71 6.99 -10.27
N ALA A 24 1.81 6.48 -9.72
CA ALA A 24 2.93 6.02 -10.52
C ALA A 24 2.56 4.80 -11.39
N ILE A 25 1.66 3.91 -10.93
CA ILE A 25 1.22 2.72 -11.67
C ILE A 25 0.56 3.09 -13.01
N PRO A 26 -0.51 3.91 -13.06
CA PRO A 26 -1.13 4.29 -14.33
C PRO A 26 -0.18 5.14 -15.19
N MET A 27 0.65 6.00 -14.59
CA MET A 27 1.64 6.78 -15.35
C MET A 27 2.68 5.88 -16.01
N MET A 28 3.26 4.92 -15.29
CA MET A 28 4.20 3.93 -15.81
C MET A 28 3.55 3.05 -16.88
N THR A 29 2.31 2.63 -16.67
CA THR A 29 1.54 1.85 -17.65
C THR A 29 1.36 2.64 -18.94
N LEU A 30 1.04 3.94 -18.85
CA LEU A 30 0.95 4.84 -19.99
C LEU A 30 2.29 5.05 -20.70
N VAL A 31 3.39 5.17 -19.95
CA VAL A 31 4.74 5.30 -20.55
C VAL A 31 5.10 4.00 -21.29
N LEU A 32 4.85 2.85 -20.69
CA LEU A 32 5.15 1.53 -21.27
C LEU A 32 4.29 1.23 -22.51
N TRP A 33 3.13 1.85 -22.66
CA TRP A 33 2.34 1.77 -23.88
C TRP A 33 3.14 2.24 -25.11
N PHE A 34 3.93 3.32 -24.98
CA PHE A 34 4.77 3.82 -26.07
C PHE A 34 5.99 2.95 -26.36
N VAL A 35 6.28 1.96 -25.50
CA VAL A 35 7.40 1.03 -25.68
C VAL A 35 6.91 -0.30 -26.25
N LEU A 36 5.86 -0.87 -25.66
CA LEU A 36 5.38 -2.24 -25.93
C LEU A 36 4.04 -2.29 -26.69
N GLY A 37 3.29 -1.17 -26.73
CA GLY A 37 1.92 -1.10 -27.29
C GLY A 37 1.82 -0.35 -28.62
N THR A 38 2.94 0.03 -29.23
CA THR A 38 2.99 0.87 -30.45
C THR A 38 2.33 0.23 -31.67
N HIS A 39 2.30 -1.11 -31.73
CA HIS A 39 1.63 -1.88 -32.77
C HIS A 39 0.22 -2.35 -32.36
N GLY A 40 -0.33 -1.78 -31.28
CA GLY A 40 -1.58 -2.20 -30.65
C GLY A 40 -1.36 -3.20 -29.51
N LEU A 41 -2.45 -3.80 -29.01
CA LEU A 41 -2.39 -4.76 -27.91
C LEU A 41 -1.83 -6.13 -28.32
N GLY A 42 -1.86 -6.45 -29.62
CA GLY A 42 -1.46 -7.76 -30.14
C GLY A 42 -2.34 -8.91 -29.63
N GLU A 43 -1.89 -10.14 -29.88
CA GLU A 43 -2.51 -11.35 -29.35
C GLU A 43 -2.19 -11.51 -27.85
N LEU A 44 -3.05 -12.25 -27.14
CA LEU A 44 -2.81 -12.55 -25.74
C LEU A 44 -1.48 -13.33 -25.63
N PRO A 45 -0.54 -12.92 -24.76
CA PRO A 45 0.75 -13.60 -24.62
C PRO A 45 0.56 -15.04 -24.16
N ALA A 46 1.66 -15.82 -24.25
CA ALA A 46 1.73 -17.14 -23.61
C ALA A 46 1.23 -17.07 -22.16
N SER A 47 0.58 -18.12 -21.66
CA SER A 47 -0.08 -18.06 -20.35
C SER A 47 0.88 -17.96 -19.15
N TRP A 48 2.15 -18.34 -19.33
CA TRP A 48 3.10 -18.44 -18.22
C TRP A 48 3.44 -17.11 -17.51
N PRO A 49 3.64 -15.94 -18.17
CA PRO A 49 3.90 -14.67 -17.49
C PRO A 49 2.69 -14.21 -16.69
N LEU A 50 1.48 -14.45 -17.21
CA LEU A 50 0.23 -14.13 -16.52
C LEU A 50 0.08 -14.96 -15.24
N LEU A 51 0.44 -16.25 -15.29
CA LEU A 51 0.46 -17.11 -14.11
C LEU A 51 1.46 -16.63 -13.05
N VAL A 52 2.63 -16.13 -13.46
CA VAL A 52 3.62 -15.57 -12.52
C VAL A 52 3.09 -14.29 -11.87
N VAL A 53 2.46 -13.39 -12.63
CA VAL A 53 1.84 -12.17 -12.08
C VAL A 53 0.73 -12.51 -11.10
N LEU A 54 -0.12 -13.49 -11.44
CA LEU A 54 -1.17 -13.98 -10.53
C LEU A 54 -0.59 -14.60 -9.26
N ALA A 55 0.45 -15.44 -9.38
CA ALA A 55 1.13 -16.03 -8.24
C ALA A 55 1.75 -14.95 -7.33
N ALA A 56 2.37 -13.91 -7.92
CA ALA A 56 2.90 -12.77 -7.18
C ALA A 56 1.79 -12.01 -6.46
N ALA A 57 0.63 -11.80 -7.10
CA ALA A 57 -0.51 -11.14 -6.47
C ALA A 57 -1.07 -11.93 -5.28
N VAL A 58 -1.22 -13.25 -5.42
CA VAL A 58 -1.64 -14.14 -4.31
C VAL A 58 -0.62 -14.11 -3.17
N GLY A 59 0.68 -14.12 -3.50
CA GLY A 59 1.75 -14.01 -2.51
C GLY A 59 1.72 -12.68 -1.77
N ALA A 60 1.56 -11.56 -2.48
CA ALA A 60 1.46 -10.22 -1.92
C ALA A 60 0.23 -10.09 -1.01
N TYR A 61 -0.93 -10.56 -1.47
CA TYR A 61 -2.16 -10.59 -0.67
C TYR A 61 -1.96 -11.40 0.62
N SER A 62 -1.45 -12.63 0.50
CA SER A 62 -1.19 -13.50 1.64
C SER A 62 -0.21 -12.88 2.64
N PHE A 63 0.84 -12.21 2.14
CA PHE A 63 1.79 -11.50 2.98
C PHE A 63 1.14 -10.33 3.74
N CYS A 64 0.35 -9.51 3.04
CA CYS A 64 -0.36 -8.38 3.64
C CYS A 64 -1.33 -8.84 4.73
N GLU A 65 -2.03 -9.95 4.52
CA GLU A 65 -3.01 -10.48 5.47
C GLU A 65 -2.34 -11.18 6.68
N LEU A 66 -1.32 -12.01 6.44
CA LEU A 66 -0.70 -12.83 7.49
C LEU A 66 0.34 -12.07 8.32
N ILE A 67 1.13 -11.20 7.67
CA ILE A 67 2.30 -10.55 8.27
C ILE A 67 2.08 -9.04 8.38
N GLY A 68 1.40 -8.43 7.40
CA GLY A 68 1.27 -6.97 7.30
C GLY A 68 0.71 -6.30 8.55
N PHE A 69 -0.19 -6.95 9.30
CA PHE A 69 -0.80 -6.42 10.53
C PHE A 69 -0.19 -6.95 11.84
N ARG A 70 0.77 -7.88 11.79
CA ARG A 70 1.44 -8.40 13.00
C ARG A 70 2.40 -7.34 13.53
N THR A 71 1.91 -6.50 14.41
CA THR A 71 2.72 -5.51 15.13
C THR A 71 2.76 -5.90 16.61
N PRO A 72 3.93 -5.88 17.25
CA PRO A 72 4.02 -6.10 18.69
C PRO A 72 3.11 -5.11 19.44
N PRO A 73 2.40 -5.58 20.48
CA PRO A 73 1.56 -4.72 21.30
C PRO A 73 2.37 -3.56 21.88
N LEU A 74 1.70 -2.45 22.21
CA LEU A 74 2.34 -1.37 22.95
C LEU A 74 2.70 -1.85 24.36
N GLU A 75 3.95 -1.66 24.75
CA GLU A 75 4.41 -1.94 26.11
C GLU A 75 3.96 -0.83 27.06
N TYR A 76 3.57 -1.21 28.28
CA TYR A 76 3.27 -0.25 29.32
C TYR A 76 4.51 0.61 29.58
N SER A 77 4.35 1.93 29.47
CA SER A 77 5.42 2.88 29.75
C SER A 77 4.85 4.10 30.44
N SER A 78 5.65 4.75 31.29
CA SER A 78 5.31 6.02 31.93
C SER A 78 5.45 7.23 30.99
N ARG A 79 5.51 6.98 29.68
CA ARG A 79 5.73 8.03 28.68
C ARG A 79 4.47 8.87 28.49
N PRO A 80 4.60 10.17 28.17
CA PRO A 80 3.48 11.03 27.83
C PRO A 80 2.63 10.46 26.68
N ALA A 81 1.30 10.63 26.74
CA ALA A 81 0.38 10.15 25.69
C ALA A 81 0.73 10.69 24.29
N ALA A 82 1.28 11.91 24.21
CA ALA A 82 1.74 12.51 22.96
C ALA A 82 2.88 11.71 22.29
N GLU A 83 3.81 11.15 23.08
CA GLU A 83 4.90 10.32 22.57
C GLU A 83 4.39 8.96 22.08
N VAL A 84 3.47 8.35 22.83
CA VAL A 84 2.82 7.09 22.44
C VAL A 84 2.03 7.26 21.14
N HIS A 85 1.34 8.38 20.98
CA HIS A 85 0.63 8.73 19.75
C HIS A 85 1.59 8.89 18.55
N ALA A 86 2.69 9.64 18.73
CA ALA A 86 3.69 9.83 17.69
C ALA A 86 4.35 8.51 17.28
N GLU A 87 4.67 7.65 18.25
CA GLU A 87 5.21 6.31 17.98
C GLU A 87 4.22 5.42 17.23
N SER A 88 2.95 5.43 17.63
CA SER A 88 1.89 4.66 16.98
C SER A 88 1.73 5.06 15.51
N TRP A 89 1.77 6.36 15.21
CA TRP A 89 1.79 6.87 13.84
C TRP A 89 3.04 6.49 13.07
N ARG A 90 4.22 6.49 13.70
CA ARG A 90 5.46 6.04 13.07
C ARG A 90 5.39 4.57 12.67
N ARG A 91 4.90 3.71 13.58
CA ARG A 91 4.72 2.26 13.32
C ARG A 91 3.67 2.03 12.21
N PHE A 92 2.56 2.74 12.25
CA PHE A 92 1.52 2.66 11.21
C PHE A 92 2.05 3.08 9.84
N THR A 93 2.78 4.19 9.78
CA THR A 93 3.42 4.68 8.55
C THR A 93 4.40 3.66 7.98
N ALA A 94 5.29 3.10 8.82
CA ALA A 94 6.24 2.07 8.39
C ALA A 94 5.52 0.83 7.85
N SER A 95 4.51 0.32 8.55
CA SER A 95 3.70 -0.82 8.09
C SER A 95 3.00 -0.53 6.75
N THR A 96 2.47 0.68 6.60
CA THR A 96 1.82 1.13 5.35
C THR A 96 2.80 1.10 4.18
N PHE A 97 4.03 1.63 4.35
CA PHE A 97 5.06 1.58 3.31
C PHE A 97 5.51 0.16 2.97
N THR A 98 5.66 -0.72 3.97
CA THR A 98 6.00 -2.13 3.70
C THR A 98 4.92 -2.81 2.86
N ARG A 99 3.64 -2.60 3.19
CA ARG A 99 2.54 -3.18 2.39
C ARG A 99 2.43 -2.57 1.01
N PHE A 100 2.67 -1.26 0.89
CA PHE A 100 2.77 -0.58 -0.40
C PHE A 100 3.84 -1.25 -1.27
N ALA A 101 5.07 -1.41 -0.77
CA ALA A 101 6.16 -2.03 -1.53
C ALA A 101 5.85 -3.48 -1.95
N VAL A 102 5.19 -4.24 -1.08
CA VAL A 102 4.75 -5.61 -1.39
C VAL A 102 3.68 -5.62 -2.48
N CYS A 103 2.67 -4.76 -2.39
CA CYS A 103 1.63 -4.65 -3.44
C CYS A 103 2.21 -4.15 -4.76
N GLU A 104 3.09 -3.15 -4.72
CA GLU A 104 3.74 -2.57 -5.89
C GLU A 104 4.67 -3.57 -6.59
N SER A 105 5.32 -4.46 -5.83
CA SER A 105 6.18 -5.50 -6.40
C SER A 105 5.45 -6.35 -7.46
N VAL A 106 4.15 -6.57 -7.32
CA VAL A 106 3.32 -7.27 -8.31
C VAL A 106 3.33 -6.55 -9.65
N PHE A 107 3.18 -5.22 -9.63
CA PHE A 107 3.28 -4.40 -10.84
C PHE A 107 4.71 -4.40 -11.40
N LEU A 108 5.73 -4.23 -10.56
CA LEU A 108 7.12 -4.23 -11.03
C LEU A 108 7.54 -5.57 -11.67
N ILE A 109 7.09 -6.69 -11.10
CA ILE A 109 7.26 -8.03 -11.68
C ILE A 109 6.57 -8.10 -13.05
N SER A 110 5.35 -7.58 -13.17
CA SER A 110 4.63 -7.56 -14.46
C SER A 110 5.37 -6.75 -15.52
N VAL A 111 5.98 -5.62 -15.15
CA VAL A 111 6.79 -4.79 -16.05
C VAL A 111 8.00 -5.58 -16.55
N ALA A 112 8.74 -6.21 -15.65
CA ALA A 112 9.91 -7.02 -16.03
C ALA A 112 9.50 -8.18 -16.97
N LEU A 113 8.41 -8.87 -16.66
CA LEU A 113 7.89 -9.97 -17.47
C LEU A 113 7.36 -9.51 -18.84
N ALA A 114 6.83 -8.30 -18.93
CA ALA A 114 6.35 -7.75 -20.18
C ALA A 114 7.47 -7.59 -21.22
N PHE A 115 8.69 -7.28 -20.79
CA PHE A 115 9.86 -7.26 -21.68
C PHE A 115 10.34 -8.65 -22.08
N VAL A 116 10.18 -9.65 -21.21
CA VAL A 116 10.54 -11.05 -21.53
C VAL A 116 9.55 -11.66 -22.52
N ALA A 117 8.26 -11.36 -22.36
CA ALA A 117 7.18 -11.87 -23.20
C ALA A 117 6.88 -10.97 -24.42
N ASP A 118 7.58 -9.83 -24.53
CA ASP A 118 7.33 -8.77 -25.53
C ASP A 118 5.84 -8.41 -25.67
N SER A 119 5.16 -8.21 -24.54
CA SER A 119 3.70 -8.07 -24.52
C SER A 119 3.21 -7.06 -23.49
N PHE A 120 2.50 -6.04 -23.99
CA PHE A 120 1.88 -5.02 -23.15
C PHE A 120 0.73 -5.56 -22.28
N TRP A 121 0.09 -6.67 -22.67
CA TRP A 121 -0.96 -7.31 -21.87
C TRP A 121 -0.50 -7.67 -20.46
N VAL A 122 0.77 -8.06 -20.30
CA VAL A 122 1.34 -8.42 -19.00
C VAL A 122 1.38 -7.20 -18.08
N VAL A 123 1.78 -6.03 -18.60
CA VAL A 123 1.77 -4.75 -17.85
C VAL A 123 0.34 -4.38 -17.45
N LEU A 124 -0.61 -4.47 -18.39
CA LEU A 124 -1.99 -4.08 -18.15
C LEU A 124 -2.62 -4.96 -17.06
N LEU A 125 -2.40 -6.27 -17.12
CA LEU A 125 -2.90 -7.20 -16.11
C LEU A 125 -2.28 -6.91 -14.74
N GLY A 126 -0.96 -6.66 -14.71
CA GLY A 126 -0.25 -6.27 -13.50
C GLY A 126 -0.80 -4.99 -12.88
N ALA A 127 -1.07 -3.96 -13.69
CA ALA A 127 -1.65 -2.70 -13.23
C ALA A 127 -3.08 -2.90 -12.69
N VAL A 128 -3.92 -3.64 -13.43
CA VAL A 128 -5.31 -3.93 -13.05
C VAL A 128 -5.39 -4.75 -11.76
N ILE A 129 -4.40 -5.58 -11.45
CA ILE A 129 -4.37 -6.37 -10.22
C ILE A 129 -3.72 -5.60 -9.06
N ALA A 130 -2.56 -4.99 -9.29
CA ALA A 130 -1.78 -4.34 -8.24
C ALA A 130 -2.51 -3.11 -7.66
N LEU A 131 -3.24 -2.36 -8.49
CA LEU A 131 -3.87 -1.12 -8.06
C LEU A 131 -5.05 -1.37 -7.10
N PRO A 132 -6.02 -2.27 -7.40
CA PRO A 132 -7.02 -2.69 -6.42
C PRO A 132 -6.42 -3.35 -5.18
N LEU A 133 -5.37 -4.17 -5.35
CA LEU A 133 -4.69 -4.83 -4.23
C LEU A 133 -4.11 -3.79 -3.25
N PHE A 134 -3.42 -2.78 -3.78
CA PHE A 134 -2.90 -1.65 -3.01
C PHE A 134 -4.04 -0.88 -2.33
N LEU A 135 -5.09 -0.51 -3.07
CA LEU A 135 -6.23 0.25 -2.54
C LEU A 135 -6.94 -0.49 -1.41
N TRP A 136 -6.90 -1.82 -1.43
CA TRP A 136 -7.54 -2.65 -0.41
C TRP A 136 -6.64 -2.85 0.82
N GLU A 137 -5.40 -3.31 0.65
CA GLU A 137 -4.55 -3.77 1.76
C GLU A 137 -3.61 -2.70 2.33
N ALA A 138 -3.17 -1.76 1.50
CA ALA A 138 -2.15 -0.77 1.85
C ALA A 138 -2.70 0.65 1.96
N TRP A 139 -3.93 0.92 1.52
CA TRP A 139 -4.51 2.25 1.63
C TRP A 139 -4.63 2.70 3.10
N PRO A 140 -4.14 3.90 3.47
CA PRO A 140 -4.19 4.43 4.84
C PRO A 140 -5.60 4.95 5.20
N GLY A 141 -6.61 4.10 5.03
CA GLY A 141 -8.01 4.38 5.36
C GLY A 141 -8.41 3.93 6.77
N ALA A 142 -9.61 4.34 7.19
CA ALA A 142 -10.15 4.03 8.51
C ALA A 142 -10.18 2.52 8.83
N ARG A 143 -10.39 1.67 7.82
CA ARG A 143 -10.37 0.20 8.00
C ARG A 143 -9.01 -0.30 8.46
N ASN A 144 -7.95 0.06 7.75
CA ASN A 144 -6.60 -0.43 8.03
C ASN A 144 -6.04 0.19 9.31
N GLN A 145 -6.40 1.45 9.57
CA GLN A 145 -6.08 2.13 10.83
C GLN A 145 -6.74 1.46 12.04
N ARG A 146 -8.01 1.05 11.95
CA ARG A 146 -8.70 0.31 13.04
C ARG A 146 -8.10 -1.06 13.28
N ARG A 147 -7.82 -1.84 12.22
CA ARG A 147 -7.17 -3.15 12.35
C ARG A 147 -5.79 -3.03 12.99
N PHE A 148 -5.02 -2.00 12.62
CA PHE A 148 -3.70 -1.75 13.19
C PHE A 148 -3.77 -1.27 14.65
N ALA A 149 -4.71 -0.38 14.98
CA ALA A 149 -4.96 0.04 16.36
C ALA A 149 -5.32 -1.14 17.25
N ALA A 150 -6.22 -2.03 16.81
CA ALA A 150 -6.59 -3.24 17.56
C ALA A 150 -5.39 -4.16 17.84
N ALA A 151 -4.44 -4.28 16.90
CA ALA A 151 -3.21 -5.06 17.09
C ALA A 151 -2.25 -4.39 18.08
N LEU A 152 -2.10 -3.05 18.04
CA LEU A 152 -1.28 -2.31 19.01
C LEU A 152 -1.88 -2.33 20.42
N GLU A 153 -3.20 -2.26 20.51
CA GLU A 153 -3.99 -2.18 21.75
C GLU A 153 -4.23 -3.56 22.37
N SER A 154 -3.78 -4.66 21.77
CA SER A 154 -3.99 -6.02 22.31
C SER A 154 -3.30 -6.24 23.66
N GLY A 155 -2.36 -5.36 24.04
CA GLY A 155 -1.72 -5.31 25.36
C GLY A 155 -2.46 -4.45 26.39
N GLY A 156 -3.63 -3.89 26.05
CA GLY A 156 -4.43 -3.04 26.94
C GLY A 156 -4.01 -1.56 27.00
N ILE A 157 -3.06 -1.13 26.17
CA ILE A 157 -2.55 0.25 26.14
C ILE A 157 -3.14 1.01 24.94
N PRO A 158 -3.72 2.21 25.15
CA PRO A 158 -4.33 2.97 24.07
C PRO A 158 -3.29 3.48 23.07
N SER A 159 -3.57 3.31 21.77
CA SER A 159 -2.70 3.77 20.68
C SER A 159 -2.97 5.23 20.26
N TYR A 160 -4.15 5.76 20.62
CA TYR A 160 -4.66 7.08 20.23
C TYR A 160 -4.74 7.30 18.70
N LEU A 161 -4.53 6.25 17.88
CA LEU A 161 -4.50 6.35 16.42
C LEU A 161 -5.84 6.74 15.84
N THR A 162 -6.95 6.26 16.41
CA THR A 162 -8.30 6.48 15.87
C THR A 162 -8.96 7.76 16.40
N GLY A 163 -8.25 8.57 17.19
CA GLY A 163 -8.78 9.79 17.80
C GLY A 163 -9.88 9.54 18.84
N ARG A 164 -10.13 8.28 19.22
CA ARG A 164 -10.96 7.95 20.38
C ARG A 164 -10.12 8.12 21.65
N PRO A 165 -10.42 9.10 22.52
CA PRO A 165 -10.31 8.83 23.94
C PRO A 165 -11.36 7.73 24.18
N GLN A 166 -10.93 6.49 24.40
CA GLN A 166 -11.91 5.49 24.83
C GLN A 166 -12.29 5.86 26.26
N ASP A 167 -13.60 5.97 26.49
CA ASP A 167 -14.29 6.36 27.72
C ASP A 167 -13.70 5.72 29.00
#